data_AF-A0AAD1ZUU7-F1
#
_entry.id   AF-A0AAD1ZUU7-F1
#
_cell.length_a   1.000
_cell.length_b   1.000
_cell.length_c   1.000
_cell.angle_alpha   90.00
_cell.angle_beta   90.00
_cell.angle_gamma   90.00
#
_symmetry.space_group_name_H-M   'P 1'
#
loop_
_entity.id
_entity.type
_entity.pdbx_description
1 polymer ?
#
loop_
_entity_poly.entity_id
_entity_poly.type
_entity_poly.pdbx_seq_one_letter_code
_entity_poly.pdbx_strand_id
1 'polypeptide(L)'
;MRVASKQAYICRDCGYIYNDRTPFEKLPDKYFCPVCGAPKRRFRPYEPAVTKNDNDMDARKARKAQLKRDEAIGRALPIAIVVGVAALAGLYFYLNSSF
;
A
#
# COMPACT_ATOMS: atom_id res chain seq x y z
N MET A 1 -12.67 -1.14 26.85
CA MET A 1 -11.93 -0.49 25.75
C MET A 1 -10.58 -1.20 25.58
N ARG A 2 -10.23 -1.63 24.37
CA ARG A 2 -8.85 -2.09 24.09
C ARG A 2 -7.98 -0.83 24.09
N VAL A 3 -6.95 -0.76 24.93
CA VAL A 3 -5.99 0.34 24.88
C VAL A 3 -5.23 0.18 23.57
N ALA A 4 -5.42 1.13 22.65
CA ALA A 4 -4.75 1.15 21.35
C ALA A 4 -3.24 1.32 21.55
N SER A 5 -2.43 0.63 20.74
CA SER A 5 -1.01 0.96 20.62
C SER A 5 -0.84 2.37 20.03
N LYS A 6 0.25 3.06 20.37
CA LYS A 6 0.54 4.42 19.88
C LYS A 6 0.60 4.53 18.34
N GLN A 7 0.94 3.44 17.65
CA GLN A 7 1.05 3.36 16.20
C GLN A 7 0.25 2.17 15.67
N ALA A 8 -0.61 2.40 14.68
CA ALA A 8 -1.33 1.35 13.97
C ALA A 8 -0.55 0.89 12.74
N TYR A 9 -0.82 -0.34 12.29
CA TYR A 9 -0.15 -0.95 11.12
C TYR A 9 -1.15 -1.59 10.17
N ILE A 10 -1.01 -1.35 8.87
CA ILE A 10 -1.88 -1.91 7.83
C ILE A 10 -1.20 -3.07 7.09
N CYS A 11 -1.92 -4.18 6.93
CA CYS A 11 -1.52 -5.29 6.07
C CYS A 11 -1.69 -4.92 4.59
N ARG A 12 -0.59 -4.91 3.81
CA ARG A 12 -0.63 -4.55 2.38
C ARG A 12 -1.37 -5.56 1.49
N ASP A 13 -1.61 -6.78 1.95
CA ASP A 13 -2.27 -7.84 1.16
C ASP A 13 -3.81 -7.82 1.29
N CYS A 14 -4.34 -7.44 2.45
CA CYS A 14 -5.78 -7.51 2.72
C CYS A 14 -6.40 -6.25 3.33
N GLY A 15 -5.59 -5.26 3.72
CA GLY A 15 -6.08 -4.02 4.33
C GLY A 15 -6.52 -4.14 5.78
N TYR A 16 -6.18 -5.23 6.49
CA TYR A 16 -6.37 -5.36 7.94
C TYR A 16 -5.52 -4.34 8.71
N ILE A 17 -6.11 -3.66 9.69
CA ILE A 17 -5.43 -2.69 10.55
C ILE A 17 -5.19 -3.34 11.92
N TYR A 18 -3.91 -3.45 12.27
CA TYR A 18 -3.45 -3.82 13.59
C TYR A 18 -3.44 -2.59 14.50
N ASN A 19 -4.17 -2.69 15.62
CA ASN A 19 -4.22 -1.66 16.65
C ASN A 19 -4.53 -2.29 18.03
N ASP A 20 -3.74 -3.30 18.39
CA ASP A 20 -3.87 -3.99 19.68
C ASP A 20 -2.97 -3.37 20.75
N ARG A 21 -3.14 -3.82 22.01
CA ARG A 21 -2.37 -3.31 23.16
C ARG A 21 -0.86 -3.53 23.02
N THR A 22 -0.47 -4.64 22.41
CA THR A 22 0.93 -4.98 22.18
C THR A 22 1.45 -4.12 21.04
N PRO A 23 2.52 -3.33 21.22
CA PRO A 23 3.16 -2.63 20.11
C PRO A 23 3.55 -3.60 18.99
N PHE A 24 3.34 -3.21 17.75
CA PHE A 24 3.59 -4.07 16.59
C PHE A 24 5.05 -4.53 16.50
N GLU A 25 5.99 -3.69 16.93
CA GLU A 25 7.42 -3.97 16.95
C GLU A 25 7.74 -5.16 17.85
N LYS A 26 7.02 -5.28 18.98
CA LYS A 26 7.18 -6.33 19.98
C LYS A 26 6.51 -7.66 19.58
N LEU A 27 5.78 -7.70 18.46
CA LEU A 27 5.25 -8.96 17.97
C LEU A 27 6.38 -9.90 17.53
N PRO A 28 6.23 -11.22 17.70
CA PRO A 28 7.20 -12.18 17.19
C PRO A 28 7.28 -12.13 15.65
N ASP A 29 8.41 -12.52 15.07
CA ASP A 29 8.57 -12.57 13.60
C ASP A 29 7.64 -13.57 12.93
N LYS A 30 7.19 -14.57 13.68
CA LYS A 30 6.20 -15.57 13.29
C LYS A 30 4.76 -15.04 13.30
N TYR A 31 4.56 -13.74 13.50
CA TYR A 31 3.25 -13.11 13.42
C TYR A 31 2.74 -13.12 11.98
N PHE A 32 1.52 -13.61 11.81
CA PHE A 32 0.79 -13.61 10.55
C PHE A 32 -0.50 -12.80 10.68
N CYS A 33 -0.88 -12.13 9.60
CA CYS A 33 -2.13 -11.41 9.53
C CYS A 33 -3.30 -12.37 9.79
N PRO A 34 -4.17 -12.11 10.77
CA PRO A 34 -5.26 -13.01 11.14
C PRO A 34 -6.34 -13.14 10.05
N VAL A 35 -6.34 -12.24 9.07
CA VAL A 35 -7.32 -12.22 7.98
C VAL A 35 -6.85 -12.99 6.75
N CYS A 36 -5.55 -12.91 6.42
CA CYS A 36 -5.05 -13.41 5.12
C CYS A 36 -3.77 -14.24 5.21
N GLY A 37 -3.19 -14.43 6.39
CA GLY A 37 -1.96 -15.19 6.55
C GLY A 37 -0.70 -14.50 6.01
N ALA A 38 -0.74 -13.21 5.67
CA ALA A 38 0.45 -12.47 5.25
C ALA A 38 1.46 -12.33 6.42
N PRO A 39 2.77 -12.48 6.19
CA PRO A 39 3.78 -12.37 7.24
C PRO A 39 3.93 -10.94 7.75
N LYS A 40 4.43 -10.76 8.99
CA LYS A 40 4.69 -9.46 9.66
C LYS A 40 5.36 -8.43 8.75
N ARG A 41 6.32 -8.84 7.91
CA ARG A 41 7.03 -7.96 6.95
C ARG A 41 6.16 -7.26 5.92
N ARG A 42 4.92 -7.73 5.69
CA ARG A 42 3.97 -7.12 4.74
C ARG A 42 3.15 -6.00 5.36
N PHE A 43 3.27 -5.75 6.66
CA PHE A 43 2.63 -4.62 7.31
C PHE A 43 3.41 -3.34 7.12
N ARG A 44 2.71 -2.20 7.07
CA ARG A 44 3.30 -0.86 7.01
C ARG A 44 2.63 0.04 8.04
N PRO A 45 3.29 1.11 8.51
CA PRO A 45 2.66 2.09 9.38
C PRO A 45 1.36 2.62 8.76
N TYR A 46 0.35 2.77 9.59
CA TYR A 46 -0.95 3.32 9.23
C TYR A 46 -1.16 4.62 10.02
N GLU A 47 -1.11 5.74 9.31
CA GLU A 47 -1.23 7.08 9.88
C GLU A 47 -2.67 7.52 10.21
N PRO A 48 -3.71 7.13 9.45
CA PRO A 48 -5.06 7.56 9.77
C PRO A 48 -5.54 7.06 11.14
N ALA A 49 -6.42 7.84 11.77
CA ALA A 49 -7.02 7.47 13.04
C ALA A 49 -7.84 6.17 12.90
N VAL A 50 -7.63 5.25 13.85
CA VAL A 50 -8.30 3.94 13.84
C VAL A 50 -9.64 4.02 14.55
N THR A 51 -10.72 3.63 13.86
CA THR A 51 -12.06 3.53 14.46
C THR A 51 -12.42 2.10 14.82
N LYS A 52 -13.51 1.93 15.60
CA LYS A 52 -14.01 0.60 16.02
C LYS A 52 -14.31 -0.32 14.83
N ASN A 53 -14.74 0.27 13.72
CA ASN A 53 -15.29 -0.41 12.55
C ASN A 53 -14.28 -0.52 11.41
N ASP A 54 -13.03 -0.13 11.65
CA ASP A 54 -12.00 -0.13 10.62
C ASP A 54 -11.79 -1.52 10.02
N ASN A 55 -11.91 -2.58 10.82
CA ASN A 55 -11.74 -3.95 10.34
C ASN A 55 -13.03 -4.63 9.85
N ASP A 56 -14.12 -3.88 9.66
CA ASP A 56 -15.32 -4.42 9.03
C ASP A 56 -15.04 -4.86 7.59
N MET A 57 -15.82 -5.84 7.12
CA MET A 57 -15.58 -6.48 5.81
C MET A 57 -15.64 -5.48 4.66
N ASP A 58 -16.61 -4.57 4.67
CA ASP A 58 -16.79 -3.56 3.62
C ASP A 58 -15.65 -2.55 3.61
N ALA A 59 -15.25 -2.05 4.79
CA ALA A 59 -14.12 -1.14 4.93
C ALA A 59 -12.80 -1.79 4.44
N ARG A 60 -12.55 -3.05 4.83
CA ARG A 60 -11.38 -3.80 4.34
C ARG A 60 -11.42 -4.04 2.84
N LYS A 61 -12.58 -4.38 2.27
CA LYS A 61 -12.73 -4.61 0.83
C LYS A 61 -12.45 -3.33 0.04
N ALA A 62 -12.99 -2.20 0.48
CA ALA A 62 -12.73 -0.89 -0.13
C ALA A 62 -11.24 -0.53 -0.08
N ARG A 63 -10.60 -0.65 1.09
CA ARG A 63 -9.16 -0.41 1.23
C ARG A 63 -8.31 -1.37 0.39
N LYS A 64 -8.67 -2.66 0.32
CA LYS A 64 -7.97 -3.62 -0.53
C LYS A 64 -8.05 -3.22 -2.00
N ALA A 65 -9.20 -2.71 -2.45
CA ALA A 65 -9.35 -2.21 -3.82
C ALA A 65 -8.46 -0.98 -4.07
N GLN A 66 -8.42 -0.03 -3.13
CA GLN A 66 -7.54 1.14 -3.18
C GLN A 66 -6.05 0.73 -3.22
N LEU A 67 -5.60 -0.13 -2.29
CA LEU A 67 -4.22 -0.63 -2.25
C LEU A 67 -3.79 -1.30 -3.56
N LYS A 68 -4.69 -2.07 -4.19
CA LYS A 68 -4.42 -2.67 -5.50
C LYS A 68 -4.30 -1.63 -6.61
N ARG A 69 -5.13 -0.59 -6.61
CA ARG A 69 -5.02 0.52 -7.57
C ARG A 69 -3.71 1.27 -7.38
N ASP A 70 -3.33 1.58 -6.14
CA ASP A 70 -2.10 2.29 -5.83
C ASP A 70 -0.86 1.49 -6.23
N GLU A 71 -0.87 0.17 -6.01
CA GLU A 71 0.20 -0.72 -6.48
C GLU A 71 0.26 -0.77 -8.02
N ALA A 72 -0.90 -0.84 -8.69
CA ALA A 72 -0.96 -0.80 -10.15
C ALA A 72 -0.41 0.53 -10.70
N ILE A 73 -0.79 1.66 -10.10
CA ILE A 73 -0.27 2.99 -10.45
C ILE A 73 1.24 3.04 -10.20
N GLY A 74 1.71 2.58 -9.03
CA GLY A 74 3.14 2.56 -8.70
C GLY A 74 3.98 1.73 -9.65
N ARG A 75 3.42 0.63 -10.21
CA ARG A 75 4.08 -0.17 -11.26
C ARG A 75 4.03 0.49 -12.64
N ALA A 76 2.91 1.14 -12.99
CA ALA A 76 2.70 1.71 -14.32
C ALA A 76 3.38 3.08 -14.49
N LEU A 77 3.44 3.90 -13.45
CA LEU A 77 3.99 5.26 -13.48
C LEU A 77 5.44 5.33 -13.99
N PRO A 78 6.41 4.53 -13.49
CA PRO A 78 7.78 4.58 -14.02
C PRO A 78 7.86 4.16 -15.49
N ILE A 79 7.05 3.18 -15.91
CA ILE A 79 7.00 2.73 -17.31
C ILE A 79 6.45 3.86 -18.19
N ALA A 80 5.35 4.50 -17.77
CA ALA A 80 4.76 5.62 -18.48
C ALA A 80 5.74 6.80 -18.63
N ILE A 81 6.53 7.09 -17.58
CA ILE A 81 7.58 8.10 -17.64
C ILE A 81 8.63 7.75 -18.70
N VAL A 82 9.14 6.50 -18.71
CA VAL A 82 10.16 6.07 -19.68
C VAL A 82 9.62 6.13 -21.11
N VAL A 83 8.41 5.63 -21.35
CA VAL A 83 7.77 5.68 -22.67
C VAL A 83 7.55 7.13 -23.11
N GLY A 84 7.11 8.00 -22.21
CA GLY A 84 6.96 9.42 -22.48
C GLY A 84 8.28 10.09 -22.88
N VAL A 85 9.36 9.83 -22.15
CA VAL A 85 10.70 10.36 -22.48
C VAL A 85 11.19 9.86 -23.85
N ALA A 86 11.01 8.57 -24.15
CA ALA A 86 11.41 7.99 -25.44
C ALA A 86 10.61 8.59 -26.61
N ALA A 87 9.30 8.80 -26.43
CA ALA A 87 8.45 9.43 -27.43
C ALA A 87 8.87 10.88 -27.70
N LEU A 88 9.15 11.65 -26.64
CA LEU A 88 9.64 13.03 -26.76
C LEU A 88 11.01 13.09 -27.45
N ALA A 89 11.93 12.19 -27.12
CA ALA A 89 13.24 12.10 -27.76
C ALA A 89 13.13 11.74 -29.25
N GLY A 90 12.27 10.77 -29.59
CA GLY A 90 11.99 10.40 -30.98
C GLY A 90 11.37 11.55 -31.77
N LEU A 91 10.41 12.28 -31.19
CA LEU A 91 9.82 13.46 -31.81
C LEU A 91 10.85 14.58 -32.03
N TYR A 92 11.71 14.83 -31.05
CA TYR A 92 12.80 15.79 -31.18
C TYR A 92 13.75 15.44 -32.33
N PHE A 93 14.18 14.18 -32.41
CA PHE A 93 15.05 13.72 -33.49
C PHE A 93 14.37 13.82 -34.86
N TYR A 94 13.10 13.43 -34.96
CA TYR A 94 12.33 13.55 -36.20
C TYR A 94 12.26 15.00 -36.69
N LEU A 95 11.88 15.93 -35.81
CA LEU A 95 11.81 17.36 -36.14
C LEU A 95 13.20 17.90 -36.52
N ASN A 96 14.26 17.54 -35.78
CA ASN A 96 15.62 18.00 -36.07
C ASN A 96 16.23 17.36 -37.33
N SER A 97 15.70 16.23 -37.82
CA SER A 97 16.18 15.57 -39.05
C SER A 97 15.38 15.97 -40.30
N SER A 98 14.21 16.58 -40.13
CA SER A 98 13.31 17.00 -41.21
C SER A 98 13.53 18.45 -41.66
N PHE A 99 14.36 19.21 -40.93
CA PHE A 99 14.84 20.55 -41.25
C PHE A 99 16.36 20.52 -41.39
#